data_AF-A0A1C6A170-F1
#
_entry.id   AF-A0A1C6A170-F1
#
_cell.length_a   1.000
_cell.length_b   1.000
_cell.length_c   1.000
_cell.angle_alpha   90.00
_cell.angle_beta   90.00
_cell.angle_gamma   90.00
#
_symmetry.space_group_name_H-M   'P 1'
#
loop_
_entity.id
_entity.type
_entity.pdbx_description
1 polymer ?
#
loop_
_entity_poly.entity_id
_entity_poly.type
_entity_poly.pdbx_seq_one_letter_code
_entity_poly.pdbx_strand_id
1 'polypeptide(L)'
;MTNTTRTVSLGLVILAGGRSSRMGRDKAALPWRGATLLTDLLLRSQGVAFDEIVVSANRTPDLSSLPPDLAARIIVVADSFQGCGPLGGMEAAFRACTCSYCLVLSVDLPFYDFSPVKRLLPELSQTSLVDLFLPMSENRPQPLAAIYKREAALEAVQAALAAGKRRVLSIADALAVRILDDAGALILYENINTPSAYKDALAIDANRRRAVPVVSLSAARSGEGKTSLAVQVIAELTRRGYAVAYVKSTHHRRCREKIGSDTDRAAQAGAVQTLLCSPDDMADGEGKEEALLRLAQQMAADVAIVESRSHGPFPVLYIDGPEPPPMRPDHITAVIGYGSDPSFRYIAPAHIDSLYSYILYLTTS
;
A
#
# COMPACT_ATOMS: atom_id res chain seq x y z
N MET A 1 23.78 -17.38 -22.60
CA MET A 1 22.42 -17.81 -22.22
C MET A 1 22.49 -19.29 -21.89
N THR A 2 22.79 -19.64 -20.65
CA THR A 2 22.72 -21.03 -20.17
C THR A 2 21.25 -21.37 -19.96
N ASN A 3 20.70 -22.20 -20.84
CA ASN A 3 19.34 -22.68 -20.77
C ASN A 3 19.27 -23.76 -19.67
N THR A 4 19.24 -23.32 -18.41
CA THR A 4 19.05 -24.21 -17.26
C THR A 4 17.60 -24.68 -17.31
N THR A 5 17.37 -25.89 -17.80
CA THR A 5 16.05 -26.53 -17.81
C THR A 5 15.55 -26.56 -16.37
N ARG A 6 14.51 -25.77 -16.07
CA ARG A 6 13.87 -25.84 -14.76
C ARG A 6 13.21 -27.20 -14.63
N THR A 7 13.57 -27.95 -13.59
CA THR A 7 12.97 -29.26 -13.28
C THR A 7 11.56 -29.14 -12.71
N VAL A 8 11.14 -27.95 -12.29
CA VAL A 8 9.84 -27.70 -11.66
C VAL A 8 9.15 -26.50 -12.32
N SER A 9 7.92 -26.71 -12.79
CA SER A 9 7.06 -25.65 -13.34
C SER A 9 6.35 -24.87 -12.23
N LEU A 10 6.31 -23.55 -12.39
CA LEU A 10 5.74 -22.62 -11.42
C LEU A 10 4.68 -21.73 -12.08
N GLY A 11 3.45 -21.87 -11.61
CA GLY A 11 2.33 -21.01 -11.97
C GLY A 11 2.17 -19.84 -11.01
N LEU A 12 1.53 -18.77 -11.48
CA LEU A 12 1.05 -17.67 -10.66
C LEU A 12 -0.48 -17.71 -10.61
N VAL A 13 -1.05 -17.84 -9.42
CA VAL A 13 -2.48 -17.71 -9.18
C VAL A 13 -2.74 -16.36 -8.51
N ILE A 14 -3.47 -15.47 -9.17
CA ILE A 14 -3.94 -14.22 -8.59
C ILE A 14 -5.40 -14.35 -8.21
N LEU A 15 -5.71 -14.16 -6.92
CA LEU A 15 -7.07 -14.07 -6.42
C LEU A 15 -7.54 -12.61 -6.51
N ALA A 16 -8.28 -12.32 -7.57
CA ALA A 16 -8.89 -11.02 -7.86
C ALA A 16 -10.41 -11.01 -7.58
N GLY A 17 -10.95 -12.09 -7.02
CA GLY A 17 -12.35 -12.23 -6.64
C GLY A 17 -12.66 -11.83 -5.19
N GLY A 18 -13.93 -11.64 -4.90
CA GLY A 18 -14.44 -11.35 -3.56
C GLY A 18 -15.64 -10.42 -3.58
N ARG A 19 -16.31 -10.26 -2.44
CA ARG A 19 -17.47 -9.35 -2.32
C ARG A 19 -17.07 -7.88 -2.22
N SER A 20 -15.80 -7.60 -1.90
CA SER A 20 -15.25 -6.26 -1.65
C SER A 20 -16.16 -5.36 -0.78
N SER A 21 -16.93 -5.96 0.14
CA SER A 21 -18.04 -5.28 0.82
C SER A 21 -17.60 -4.10 1.67
N ARG A 22 -16.38 -4.15 2.22
CA ARG A 22 -15.77 -3.05 2.98
C ARG A 22 -15.20 -1.95 2.08
N MET A 23 -14.74 -2.31 0.88
CA MET A 23 -14.16 -1.38 -0.10
C MET A 23 -15.25 -0.68 -0.93
N GLY A 24 -16.42 -1.30 -1.09
CA GLY A 24 -17.54 -0.76 -1.88
C GLY A 24 -17.37 -0.87 -3.41
N ARG A 25 -16.16 -1.14 -3.88
CA ARG A 25 -15.82 -1.34 -5.30
C ARG A 25 -14.87 -2.52 -5.48
N ASP A 26 -14.79 -3.04 -6.71
CA ASP A 26 -13.85 -4.10 -7.05
C ASP A 26 -12.41 -3.65 -6.78
N LYS A 27 -11.69 -4.44 -5.98
CA LYS A 27 -10.30 -4.13 -5.63
C LYS A 27 -9.41 -4.25 -6.86
N ALA A 28 -9.61 -5.28 -7.69
CA ALA A 28 -8.75 -5.52 -8.84
C ALA A 28 -8.67 -4.33 -9.80
N ALA A 29 -9.77 -3.57 -9.90
CA ALA A 29 -9.91 -2.38 -10.74
C ALA A 29 -9.54 -1.05 -10.05
N LEU A 30 -9.02 -1.07 -8.81
CA LEU A 30 -8.60 0.15 -8.13
C LEU A 30 -7.44 0.81 -8.88
N PRO A 31 -7.49 2.13 -9.13
CA PRO A 31 -6.38 2.85 -9.74
C PRO A 31 -5.09 2.68 -8.94
N TRP A 32 -4.00 2.32 -9.61
CA TRP A 32 -2.71 2.13 -8.96
C TRP A 32 -1.59 2.37 -9.96
N ARG A 33 -0.70 3.33 -9.66
CA ARG A 33 0.45 3.69 -10.50
C ARG A 33 0.12 3.95 -11.99
N GLY A 34 -1.02 4.59 -12.24
CA GLY A 34 -1.49 4.89 -13.61
C GLY A 34 -2.19 3.73 -14.31
N ALA A 35 -2.33 2.58 -13.65
CA ALA A 35 -3.07 1.41 -14.14
C ALA A 35 -4.10 0.95 -13.08
N THR A 36 -4.42 -0.35 -13.04
CA THR A 36 -5.18 -0.97 -11.94
C THR A 36 -4.26 -1.80 -11.04
N LEU A 37 -4.71 -2.16 -9.83
CA LEU A 37 -3.95 -3.07 -8.96
C LEU A 37 -3.64 -4.41 -9.63
N LEU A 38 -4.60 -4.99 -10.33
CA LEU A 38 -4.38 -6.24 -11.05
C LEU A 38 -3.35 -6.06 -12.17
N THR A 39 -3.48 -4.99 -12.95
CA THR A 39 -2.55 -4.68 -14.05
C THR A 39 -1.13 -4.46 -13.52
N ASP A 40 -0.95 -3.65 -12.48
CA ASP A 40 0.37 -3.41 -11.86
C ASP A 40 0.98 -4.71 -11.29
N LEU A 41 0.17 -5.54 -10.62
CA LEU A 41 0.65 -6.82 -10.09
C LEU A 41 1.10 -7.77 -11.20
N LEU A 42 0.33 -7.86 -12.29
CA LEU A 42 0.68 -8.64 -13.48
C LEU A 42 1.96 -8.11 -14.15
N LEU A 43 2.10 -6.79 -14.29
CA LEU A 43 3.31 -6.18 -14.85
C LEU A 43 4.54 -6.52 -13.99
N ARG A 44 4.44 -6.44 -12.66
CA ARG A 44 5.53 -6.78 -11.73
C ARG A 44 5.87 -8.27 -11.72
N SER A 45 4.89 -9.14 -11.99
CA SER A 45 5.11 -10.60 -12.04
C SER A 45 6.13 -11.03 -13.09
N GLN A 46 6.35 -10.23 -14.14
CA GLN A 46 7.35 -10.48 -15.17
C GLN A 46 8.78 -10.58 -14.61
N GLY A 47 9.04 -10.08 -13.40
CA GLY A 47 10.31 -10.25 -12.70
C GLY A 47 10.59 -11.70 -12.26
N VAL A 48 9.63 -12.61 -12.40
CA VAL A 48 9.76 -14.05 -12.15
C VAL A 48 9.27 -14.81 -13.38
N ALA A 49 10.03 -15.82 -13.80
CA ALA A 49 9.60 -16.71 -14.87
C ALA A 49 8.46 -17.62 -14.37
N PHE A 50 7.22 -17.22 -14.62
CA PHE A 50 6.05 -18.08 -14.44
C PHE A 50 5.72 -18.77 -15.77
N ASP A 51 5.43 -20.07 -15.70
CA ASP A 51 5.05 -20.87 -16.87
C ASP A 51 3.59 -20.60 -17.26
N GLU A 52 2.72 -20.39 -16.27
CA GLU A 52 1.31 -20.07 -16.43
C GLU A 52 0.87 -18.97 -15.46
N ILE A 53 -0.10 -18.15 -15.85
CA ILE A 53 -0.74 -17.19 -14.96
C ILE A 53 -2.25 -17.44 -14.99
N VAL A 54 -2.83 -17.71 -13.82
CA VAL A 54 -4.26 -17.90 -13.65
C VAL A 54 -4.82 -16.78 -12.77
N VAL A 55 -5.79 -16.04 -13.29
CA VAL A 55 -6.50 -14.98 -12.56
C VAL A 55 -7.89 -15.48 -12.20
N SER A 56 -8.15 -15.69 -10.92
CA SER A 56 -9.49 -16.00 -10.42
C SER A 56 -10.22 -14.69 -10.13
N ALA A 57 -11.27 -14.41 -10.90
CA ALA A 57 -12.02 -13.16 -10.80
C ALA A 57 -13.53 -13.38 -10.95
N ASN A 58 -14.33 -12.52 -10.30
CA ASN A 58 -15.80 -12.55 -10.41
C ASN A 58 -16.31 -11.95 -11.72
N ARG A 59 -15.47 -11.16 -12.40
CA ARG A 59 -15.75 -10.48 -13.66
C ARG A 59 -14.52 -10.59 -14.54
N THR A 60 -14.72 -10.57 -15.85
CA THR A 60 -13.60 -10.53 -16.79
C THR A 60 -12.81 -9.23 -16.57
N PRO A 61 -11.53 -9.30 -16.18
CA PRO A 61 -10.71 -8.11 -16.02
C PRO A 61 -10.36 -7.51 -17.38
N ASP A 62 -10.17 -6.20 -17.42
CA ASP A 62 -9.58 -5.55 -18.60
C ASP A 62 -8.06 -5.76 -18.61
N LEU A 63 -7.60 -6.53 -19.59
CA LEU A 63 -6.19 -6.88 -19.80
C LEU A 63 -5.59 -6.15 -21.01
N SER A 64 -6.34 -5.24 -21.64
CA SER A 64 -5.94 -4.58 -22.90
C SER A 64 -4.66 -3.73 -22.78
N SER A 65 -4.35 -3.27 -21.56
CA SER A 65 -3.15 -2.47 -21.26
C SER A 65 -1.88 -3.31 -21.05
N LEU A 66 -1.97 -4.64 -21.04
CA LEU A 66 -0.82 -5.52 -20.84
C LEU A 66 -0.05 -5.78 -22.15
N PRO A 67 1.26 -6.05 -22.06
CA PRO A 67 2.02 -6.56 -23.19
C PRO A 67 1.36 -7.83 -23.78
N PRO A 68 1.26 -7.98 -25.12
CA PRO A 68 0.60 -9.11 -25.75
C PRO A 68 1.13 -10.48 -25.29
N ASP A 69 2.45 -10.61 -25.13
CA ASP A 69 3.09 -11.86 -24.70
C ASP A 69 2.74 -12.24 -23.25
N LEU A 70 2.49 -11.24 -22.40
CA LEU A 70 2.03 -11.47 -21.04
C LEU A 70 0.54 -11.82 -21.04
N ALA A 71 -0.28 -11.06 -21.78
CA ALA A 71 -1.71 -11.30 -21.90
C ALA A 71 -2.03 -12.71 -22.43
N ALA A 72 -1.24 -13.21 -23.40
CA ALA A 72 -1.40 -14.54 -23.97
C ALA A 72 -1.17 -15.70 -22.98
N ARG A 73 -0.50 -15.45 -21.85
CA ARG A 73 -0.25 -16.45 -20.80
C ARG A 73 -1.29 -16.44 -19.69
N ILE A 74 -2.24 -15.49 -19.73
CA ILE A 74 -3.22 -15.31 -18.67
C ILE A 74 -4.47 -16.13 -18.98
N ILE A 75 -4.83 -17.01 -18.05
CA ILE A 75 -6.09 -17.73 -18.05
C ILE A 75 -6.99 -17.10 -16.98
N VAL A 76 -8.15 -16.59 -17.38
CA VAL A 76 -9.14 -16.06 -16.44
C VAL A 76 -10.14 -17.16 -16.08
N VAL A 77 -10.31 -17.42 -14.79
CA VAL A 77 -11.28 -18.41 -14.29
C VAL A 77 -12.30 -17.75 -13.38
N ALA A 78 -13.55 -18.20 -13.48
CA ALA A 78 -14.59 -17.81 -12.55
C ALA A 78 -14.56 -18.71 -11.30
N ASP A 79 -14.82 -18.13 -10.13
CA ASP A 79 -14.99 -18.89 -8.89
C ASP A 79 -16.22 -19.80 -9.00
N SER A 80 -15.98 -21.12 -8.94
CA SER A 80 -17.03 -22.15 -9.01
C SER A 80 -17.85 -22.23 -7.71
N PHE A 81 -17.34 -21.68 -6.61
CA PHE A 81 -17.94 -21.71 -5.27
C PHE A 81 -18.16 -20.29 -4.74
N GLN A 82 -19.01 -19.52 -5.43
CA GLN A 82 -19.31 -18.15 -5.04
C GLN A 82 -19.70 -18.04 -3.55
N GLY A 83 -19.06 -17.11 -2.83
CA GLY A 83 -19.33 -16.87 -1.41
C GLY A 83 -18.60 -17.80 -0.44
N CYS A 84 -17.73 -18.70 -0.91
CA CYS A 84 -16.94 -19.60 -0.05
C CYS A 84 -15.58 -19.05 0.37
N GLY A 85 -15.34 -17.75 0.12
CA GLY A 85 -14.06 -17.10 0.42
C GLY A 85 -12.96 -17.49 -0.58
N PRO A 86 -11.68 -17.25 -0.27
CA PRO A 86 -10.58 -17.45 -1.22
C PRO A 86 -10.40 -18.91 -1.67
N LEU A 87 -10.89 -19.89 -0.90
CA LEU A 87 -10.81 -21.30 -1.24
C LEU A 87 -11.51 -21.64 -2.57
N GLY A 88 -12.64 -21.01 -2.88
CA GLY A 88 -13.34 -21.24 -4.15
C GLY A 88 -12.51 -20.78 -5.36
N GLY A 89 -11.90 -19.60 -5.24
CA GLY A 89 -10.98 -19.09 -6.27
C GLY A 89 -9.71 -19.93 -6.42
N MET A 90 -9.15 -20.44 -5.32
CA MET A 90 -8.03 -21.38 -5.35
C MET A 90 -8.38 -22.69 -6.05
N GLU A 91 -9.57 -23.25 -5.77
CA GLU A 91 -10.06 -24.49 -6.38
C GLU A 91 -10.14 -24.36 -7.91
N ALA A 92 -10.82 -23.31 -8.39
CA ALA A 92 -10.95 -23.03 -9.81
C ALA A 92 -9.58 -22.80 -10.48
N ALA A 93 -8.68 -22.10 -9.80
CA ALA A 93 -7.35 -21.81 -10.32
C ALA A 93 -6.44 -23.06 -10.38
N PHE A 94 -6.48 -23.92 -9.35
CA PHE A 94 -5.68 -25.15 -9.35
C PHE A 94 -6.19 -26.21 -10.33
N ARG A 95 -7.49 -26.22 -10.65
CA ARG A 95 -8.03 -27.04 -11.76
C ARG A 95 -7.52 -26.58 -13.12
N ALA A 96 -7.43 -25.26 -13.33
CA ALA A 96 -7.03 -24.70 -14.62
C ALA A 96 -5.50 -24.69 -14.82
N CYS A 97 -4.73 -24.54 -13.75
CA CYS A 97 -3.27 -24.54 -13.82
C CYS A 97 -2.72 -25.96 -14.00
N THR A 98 -1.70 -26.12 -14.83
CA THR A 98 -1.00 -27.41 -15.03
C THR A 98 0.37 -27.48 -14.36
N CYS A 99 0.82 -26.38 -13.74
CA CYS A 99 2.11 -26.31 -13.09
C CYS A 99 2.22 -27.22 -11.86
N SER A 100 3.45 -27.64 -11.53
CA SER A 100 3.71 -28.48 -10.36
C SER A 100 3.50 -27.69 -9.06
N TYR A 101 3.95 -26.44 -9.04
CA TYR A 101 3.74 -25.50 -7.95
C TYR A 101 3.03 -24.25 -8.45
N CYS A 102 2.29 -23.61 -7.54
CA CYS A 102 1.61 -22.35 -7.79
C CYS A 102 1.91 -21.36 -6.67
N LEU A 103 2.39 -20.17 -6.99
CA LEU A 103 2.30 -19.03 -6.08
C LEU A 103 0.84 -18.57 -6.04
N VAL A 104 0.20 -18.61 -4.88
CA VAL A 104 -1.12 -18.00 -4.68
C VAL A 104 -0.93 -16.63 -4.05
N LEU A 105 -1.43 -15.61 -4.74
CA LEU A 105 -1.31 -14.21 -4.35
C LEU A 105 -2.66 -13.49 -4.37
N SER A 106 -2.99 -12.78 -3.30
CA SER A 106 -4.14 -11.87 -3.29
C SER A 106 -3.85 -10.61 -4.11
N VAL A 107 -4.83 -10.12 -4.87
CA VAL A 107 -4.69 -8.86 -5.63
C VAL A 107 -4.54 -7.62 -4.73
N ASP A 108 -4.87 -7.74 -3.45
CA ASP A 108 -4.86 -6.65 -2.49
C ASP A 108 -3.51 -6.43 -1.78
N LEU A 109 -2.42 -6.97 -2.33
CA LEU A 109 -1.05 -6.81 -1.86
C LEU A 109 -0.26 -5.89 -2.83
N PRO A 110 -0.48 -4.57 -2.78
CA PRO A 110 0.04 -3.62 -3.77
C PRO A 110 1.58 -3.51 -3.79
N PHE A 111 2.25 -3.85 -2.70
CA PHE A 111 3.69 -3.71 -2.54
C PHE A 111 4.47 -5.02 -2.71
N TYR A 112 3.81 -6.17 -2.90
CA TYR A 112 4.47 -7.48 -2.97
C TYR A 112 5.43 -7.59 -4.17
N ASP A 113 6.75 -7.62 -3.97
CA ASP A 113 7.74 -7.46 -5.03
C ASP A 113 8.29 -8.76 -5.64
N PHE A 114 7.72 -9.91 -5.27
CA PHE A 114 8.18 -11.25 -5.66
C PHE A 114 9.61 -11.61 -5.22
N SER A 115 10.29 -10.80 -4.42
CA SER A 115 11.59 -11.14 -3.84
C SER A 115 11.55 -12.40 -2.95
N PRO A 116 10.49 -12.70 -2.18
CA PRO A 116 10.41 -13.95 -1.43
C PRO A 116 10.38 -15.18 -2.35
N VAL A 117 9.66 -15.09 -3.46
CA VAL A 117 9.54 -16.16 -4.46
C VAL A 117 10.90 -16.45 -5.09
N LYS A 118 11.63 -15.41 -5.50
CA LYS A 118 12.97 -15.53 -6.09
C LYS A 118 13.94 -16.29 -5.18
N ARG A 119 13.89 -16.02 -3.87
CA ARG A 119 14.72 -16.70 -2.87
C ARG A 119 14.41 -18.21 -2.75
N LEU A 120 13.16 -18.62 -3.04
CA LEU A 120 12.71 -20.01 -2.92
C LEU A 120 12.94 -20.85 -4.18
N LEU A 121 13.13 -20.23 -5.34
CA LEU A 121 13.28 -20.95 -6.62
C LEU A 121 14.31 -22.08 -6.61
N PRO A 122 15.53 -21.92 -6.02
CA PRO A 122 16.52 -22.99 -5.99
C PRO A 122 16.02 -24.21 -5.20
N GLU A 123 15.26 -23.97 -4.14
CA GLU A 123 14.77 -25.02 -3.25
C GLU A 123 13.56 -25.75 -3.81
N LEU A 124 12.65 -25.04 -4.49
CA LEU A 124 11.53 -25.68 -5.20
C LEU A 124 12.02 -26.78 -6.14
N SER A 125 13.21 -26.61 -6.73
CA SER A 125 13.80 -27.58 -7.65
C SER A 125 14.44 -28.80 -6.97
N GLN A 126 14.58 -28.78 -5.65
CA GLN A 126 15.33 -29.78 -4.87
C GLN A 126 14.47 -30.60 -3.92
N THR A 127 13.24 -30.15 -3.60
CA THR A 127 12.37 -30.81 -2.63
C THR A 127 11.01 -31.16 -3.23
N SER A 128 10.63 -32.44 -3.17
CA SER A 128 9.30 -32.92 -3.57
C SER A 128 8.37 -33.19 -2.38
N LEU A 129 8.89 -33.09 -1.15
CA LEU A 129 8.23 -33.42 0.11
C LEU A 129 7.46 -32.26 0.74
N VAL A 130 7.65 -31.03 0.24
CA VAL A 130 6.97 -29.83 0.75
C VAL A 130 5.78 -29.49 -0.13
N ASP A 131 4.61 -29.41 0.48
CA ASP A 131 3.36 -29.09 -0.19
C ASP A 131 2.97 -27.61 -0.05
N LEU A 132 3.47 -26.93 0.99
CA LEU A 132 3.17 -25.52 1.24
C LEU A 132 4.40 -24.79 1.81
N PHE A 133 4.87 -23.78 1.08
CA PHE A 133 5.84 -22.79 1.57
C PHE A 133 5.08 -21.57 2.07
N LEU A 134 4.94 -21.45 3.39
CA LEU A 134 4.08 -20.46 4.06
C LEU A 134 4.92 -19.34 4.69
N PRO A 135 4.87 -18.11 4.16
CA PRO A 135 5.51 -16.97 4.81
C PRO A 135 4.82 -16.58 6.11
N MET A 136 5.63 -16.14 7.06
CA MET A 136 5.23 -15.52 8.33
C MET A 136 5.72 -14.08 8.35
N SER A 137 4.78 -13.15 8.51
CA SER A 137 5.06 -11.73 8.72
C SER A 137 4.51 -11.35 10.09
N GLU A 138 5.35 -10.86 11.01
CA GLU A 138 4.98 -10.59 12.42
C GLU A 138 4.24 -11.76 13.09
N ASN A 139 4.74 -12.99 12.91
CA ASN A 139 4.11 -14.21 13.41
C ASN A 139 2.69 -14.48 12.85
N ARG A 140 2.26 -13.75 11.81
CA ARG A 140 1.01 -14.01 11.10
C ARG A 140 1.30 -14.77 9.81
N PRO A 141 0.63 -15.91 9.58
CA PRO A 141 0.78 -16.65 8.33
C PRO A 141 0.16 -15.89 7.16
N GLN A 142 0.82 -15.95 6.01
CA GLN A 142 0.44 -15.27 4.78
C GLN A 142 0.03 -16.28 3.69
N PRO A 143 -1.11 -16.98 3.87
CA PRO A 143 -1.51 -18.07 2.98
C PRO A 143 -1.92 -17.60 1.57
N LEU A 144 -2.20 -16.30 1.41
CA LEU A 144 -2.50 -15.65 0.14
C LEU A 144 -1.29 -14.88 -0.40
N ALA A 145 -0.09 -15.30 -0.02
CA ALA A 145 1.20 -14.91 -0.59
C ALA A 145 2.18 -16.09 -0.48
N ALA A 146 1.69 -17.31 -0.71
CA ALA A 146 2.38 -18.57 -0.41
C ALA A 146 2.47 -19.48 -1.64
N ILE A 147 3.46 -20.37 -1.66
CA ILE A 147 3.67 -21.32 -2.77
C ILE A 147 3.12 -22.68 -2.36
N TYR A 148 2.24 -23.22 -3.20
CA TYR A 148 1.55 -24.49 -2.99
C TYR A 148 1.97 -25.49 -4.04
N LYS A 149 2.19 -26.75 -3.65
CA LYS A 149 2.21 -27.88 -4.57
C LYS A 149 0.79 -28.11 -5.05
N ARG A 150 0.56 -27.96 -6.35
CA ARG A 150 -0.77 -27.80 -6.92
C ARG A 150 -1.73 -28.95 -6.58
N GLU A 151 -1.28 -30.19 -6.77
CA GLU A 151 -2.13 -31.38 -6.59
C GLU A 151 -2.57 -31.58 -5.15
N ALA A 152 -1.62 -31.59 -4.20
CA ALA A 152 -1.90 -31.70 -2.78
C ALA A 152 -2.81 -30.55 -2.29
N ALA A 153 -2.57 -29.32 -2.77
CA ALA A 153 -3.39 -28.18 -2.42
C ALA A 153 -4.81 -28.26 -3.00
N LEU A 154 -4.99 -28.77 -4.23
CA LEU A 154 -6.30 -28.95 -4.83
C LEU A 154 -7.15 -29.95 -4.02
N GLU A 155 -6.58 -31.10 -3.66
CA GLU A 155 -7.26 -32.11 -2.84
C GLU A 155 -7.67 -31.53 -1.47
N ALA A 156 -6.74 -30.85 -0.80
CA ALA A 156 -7.00 -30.24 0.51
C ALA A 156 -8.06 -29.12 0.44
N VAL A 157 -8.05 -28.30 -0.62
CA VAL A 157 -9.08 -27.26 -0.87
C VAL A 157 -10.45 -27.90 -1.09
N GLN A 158 -10.55 -28.94 -1.92
CA GLN A 158 -11.81 -29.63 -2.19
C GLN A 158 -12.39 -30.28 -0.94
N ALA A 159 -11.56 -30.95 -0.14
CA ALA A 159 -11.97 -31.53 1.14
C ALA A 159 -12.46 -30.44 2.12
N ALA A 160 -11.76 -29.30 2.20
CA ALA A 160 -12.15 -28.19 3.05
C ALA A 160 -13.49 -27.56 2.62
N LEU A 161 -13.69 -27.35 1.32
CA LEU A 161 -14.95 -26.85 0.76
C LEU A 161 -16.11 -27.81 1.03
N ALA A 162 -15.91 -29.12 0.82
CA ALA A 162 -16.91 -30.15 1.13
C ALA A 162 -17.28 -30.17 2.62
N ALA A 163 -16.32 -29.90 3.51
CA ALA A 163 -16.53 -29.75 4.95
C ALA A 163 -17.09 -28.38 5.37
N GLY A 164 -17.46 -27.50 4.42
CA GLY A 164 -17.99 -26.16 4.69
C GLY A 164 -16.98 -25.17 5.27
N LYS A 165 -15.67 -25.48 5.25
CA LYS A 165 -14.61 -24.58 5.68
C LYS A 165 -14.42 -23.48 4.62
N ARG A 166 -14.12 -22.25 5.08
CA ARG A 166 -13.93 -21.06 4.23
C ARG A 166 -12.60 -20.33 4.42
N ARG A 167 -11.84 -20.70 5.44
CA ARG A 167 -10.54 -20.07 5.77
C ARG A 167 -9.42 -20.80 5.05
N VAL A 168 -8.54 -20.09 4.37
CA VAL A 168 -7.43 -20.71 3.63
C VAL A 168 -6.56 -21.56 4.54
N LEU A 169 -6.20 -21.06 5.72
CA LEU A 169 -5.38 -21.80 6.70
C LEU A 169 -5.98 -23.15 7.14
N SER A 170 -7.27 -23.39 6.91
CA SER A 170 -7.90 -24.66 7.30
C SER A 170 -7.44 -25.87 6.47
N ILE A 171 -6.67 -25.65 5.39
CA ILE A 171 -6.03 -26.69 4.58
C ILE A 171 -4.60 -26.98 5.03
N ALA A 172 -3.98 -26.13 5.86
CA ALA A 172 -2.57 -26.24 6.21
C ALA A 172 -2.24 -27.55 6.94
N ASP A 173 -3.14 -28.03 7.80
CA ASP A 173 -2.97 -29.29 8.54
C ASP A 173 -2.93 -30.54 7.64
N ALA A 174 -3.43 -30.41 6.41
CA ALA A 174 -3.43 -31.49 5.41
C ALA A 174 -2.19 -31.45 4.48
N LEU A 175 -1.29 -30.49 4.68
CA LEU A 175 -0.15 -30.24 3.80
C LEU A 175 1.17 -30.38 4.58
N ALA A 176 2.23 -30.86 3.94
CA ALA A 176 3.57 -30.75 4.49
C ALA A 176 4.05 -29.29 4.40
N VAL A 177 3.97 -28.56 5.53
CA VAL A 177 4.24 -27.12 5.59
C VAL A 177 5.71 -26.83 5.89
N ARG A 178 6.32 -25.98 5.06
CA ARG A 178 7.57 -25.28 5.35
C ARG A 178 7.28 -23.81 5.66
N ILE A 179 7.58 -23.41 6.90
CA ILE A 179 7.43 -22.03 7.36
C ILE A 179 8.63 -21.21 6.86
N LEU A 180 8.34 -20.01 6.35
CA LEU A 180 9.35 -19.05 5.92
C LEU A 180 9.27 -17.82 6.82
N ASP A 181 10.40 -17.42 7.38
CA ASP A 181 10.50 -16.18 8.15
C ASP A 181 10.71 -15.00 7.20
N ASP A 182 9.76 -14.07 7.16
CA ASP A 182 9.86 -12.83 6.38
C ASP A 182 9.62 -11.58 7.24
N ALA A 183 10.08 -11.63 8.50
CA ALA A 183 9.91 -10.56 9.49
C ALA A 183 10.41 -9.17 9.04
N GLY A 184 11.33 -9.09 8.08
CA GLY A 184 11.89 -7.82 7.58
C GLY A 184 11.08 -7.15 6.46
N ALA A 185 9.99 -7.74 6.00
CA ALA A 185 9.33 -7.35 4.76
C ALA A 185 7.82 -7.03 4.93
N LEU A 186 7.44 -6.43 6.05
CA LEU A 186 6.03 -6.20 6.46
C LEU A 186 5.17 -5.58 5.36
N ILE A 187 5.71 -4.57 4.70
CA ILE A 187 5.00 -3.82 3.66
C ILE A 187 4.59 -4.71 2.46
N LEU A 188 5.34 -5.79 2.18
CA LEU A 188 4.99 -6.73 1.11
C LEU A 188 3.66 -7.43 1.36
N TYR A 189 3.27 -7.55 2.64
CA TYR A 189 2.10 -8.30 3.10
C TYR A 189 0.96 -7.37 3.55
N GLU A 190 1.06 -6.08 3.30
CA GLU A 190 0.04 -5.13 3.70
C GLU A 190 -1.17 -5.17 2.76
N ASN A 191 -2.33 -5.56 3.31
CA ASN A 191 -3.56 -5.69 2.53
C ASN A 191 -4.38 -4.40 2.48
N ILE A 192 -4.83 -4.02 1.29
CA ILE A 192 -5.77 -2.89 1.11
C ILE A 192 -7.23 -3.34 1.12
N ASN A 193 -7.76 -3.53 2.33
CA ASN A 193 -9.11 -4.04 2.57
C ASN A 193 -10.21 -2.97 2.72
N THR A 194 -9.82 -1.73 3.02
CA THR A 194 -10.74 -0.60 3.27
C THR A 194 -10.35 0.59 2.39
N PRO A 195 -11.26 1.55 2.14
CA PRO A 195 -10.91 2.73 1.36
C PRO A 195 -9.83 3.57 2.05
N SER A 196 -9.83 3.64 3.39
CA SER A 196 -8.75 4.26 4.16
C SER A 196 -7.40 3.57 3.95
N ALA A 197 -7.33 2.23 4.00
CA ALA A 197 -6.09 1.49 3.74
C ALA A 197 -5.59 1.68 2.29
N TYR A 198 -6.51 1.83 1.33
CA TYR A 198 -6.14 2.16 -0.05
C TYR A 198 -5.51 3.57 -0.15
N LYS A 199 -6.03 4.56 0.59
CA LYS A 199 -5.39 5.88 0.68
C LYS A 199 -4.04 5.83 1.38
N ASP A 200 -3.91 5.04 2.45
CA ASP A 200 -2.63 4.78 3.13
C ASP A 200 -1.60 4.22 2.14
N ALA A 201 -1.98 3.22 1.33
CA ALA A 201 -1.10 2.66 0.31
C ALA A 201 -0.70 3.67 -0.77
N LEU A 202 -1.64 4.51 -1.24
CA LEU A 202 -1.31 5.59 -2.18
C LEU A 202 -0.30 6.58 -1.58
N ALA A 203 -0.46 6.91 -0.29
CA ALA A 203 0.40 7.84 0.42
C ALA A 203 1.83 7.31 0.57
N ILE A 204 1.95 6.03 0.97
CA ILE A 204 3.23 5.33 1.04
C ILE A 204 3.89 5.26 -0.33
N ASP A 205 3.15 4.88 -1.39
CA ASP A 205 3.67 4.81 -2.75
C ASP A 205 4.12 6.19 -3.29
N ALA A 206 3.43 7.27 -2.92
CA ALA A 206 3.86 8.63 -3.24
C ALA A 206 5.16 9.00 -2.50
N ASN A 207 5.26 8.70 -1.21
CA ASN A 207 6.44 9.03 -0.40
C ASN A 207 7.67 8.20 -0.75
N ARG A 208 7.53 6.93 -1.12
CA ARG A 208 8.63 6.08 -1.59
C ARG A 208 9.34 6.57 -2.85
N ARG A 209 8.69 7.45 -3.62
CA ARG A 209 9.23 8.05 -4.85
C ARG A 209 9.82 9.44 -4.63
N ARG A 210 9.75 9.97 -3.41
CA ARG A 210 10.22 11.29 -3.04
C ARG A 210 11.65 11.21 -2.49
N ALA A 211 12.44 12.25 -2.77
CA ALA A 211 13.71 12.46 -2.10
C ALA A 211 13.49 12.78 -0.61
N VAL A 212 12.43 13.55 -0.32
CA VAL A 212 11.98 13.86 1.04
C VAL A 212 10.51 13.49 1.18
N PRO A 213 10.14 12.45 1.95
CA PRO A 213 8.75 12.15 2.27
C PRO A 213 8.03 13.37 2.85
N VAL A 214 6.78 13.60 2.46
CA VAL A 214 6.00 14.75 2.95
C VAL A 214 4.70 14.31 3.59
N VAL A 215 4.24 15.10 4.56
CA VAL A 215 2.87 15.04 5.08
C VAL A 215 2.33 16.46 5.20
N SER A 216 1.16 16.69 4.63
CA SER A 216 0.49 17.98 4.66
C SER A 216 -0.50 18.09 5.81
N LEU A 217 -0.50 19.21 6.51
CA LEU A 217 -1.50 19.58 7.52
C LEU A 217 -2.44 20.62 6.95
N SER A 218 -3.74 20.32 6.99
CA SER A 218 -4.80 21.21 6.54
C SER A 218 -5.93 21.35 7.56
N ALA A 219 -6.64 22.48 7.51
CA ALA A 219 -7.89 22.76 8.19
C ALA A 219 -8.63 23.83 7.39
N ALA A 220 -9.95 23.88 7.47
CA ALA A 220 -10.78 24.78 6.68
C ALA A 220 -10.47 26.26 6.92
N ARG A 221 -10.25 26.67 8.17
CA ARG A 221 -10.00 28.06 8.56
C ARG A 221 -8.58 28.28 9.08
N SER A 222 -8.15 29.54 9.04
CA SER A 222 -6.96 29.97 9.79
C SER A 222 -7.24 29.89 11.29
N GLY A 223 -6.24 29.54 12.10
CA GLY A 223 -6.39 29.44 13.56
C GLY A 223 -6.95 28.12 14.09
N GLU A 224 -7.37 27.17 13.24
CA GLU A 224 -7.85 25.84 13.63
C GLU A 224 -6.71 24.87 14.02
N GLY A 225 -5.68 25.37 14.69
CA GLY A 225 -4.67 24.51 15.31
C GLY A 225 -3.61 23.90 14.38
N LYS A 226 -3.65 24.11 13.05
CA LYS A 226 -2.62 23.61 12.09
C LYS A 226 -1.19 23.83 12.59
N THR A 227 -0.82 25.06 12.88
CA THR A 227 0.55 25.39 13.31
C THR A 227 0.86 24.79 14.67
N SER A 228 -0.10 24.80 15.62
CA SER A 228 0.10 24.17 16.92
C SER A 228 0.33 22.66 16.79
N LEU A 229 -0.38 22.00 15.89
CA LEU A 229 -0.18 20.59 15.60
C LEU A 229 1.15 20.35 14.88
N ALA A 230 1.50 21.18 13.90
CA ALA A 230 2.78 21.09 13.20
C ALA A 230 3.95 21.14 14.19
N VAL A 231 3.92 22.11 15.11
CA VAL A 231 4.92 22.27 16.18
C VAL A 231 4.99 21.02 17.07
N GLN A 232 3.86 20.43 17.47
CA GLN A 232 3.84 19.20 18.26
C GLN A 232 4.43 18.00 17.51
N VAL A 233 4.07 17.84 16.24
CA VAL A 233 4.60 16.78 15.37
C VAL A 233 6.11 16.93 15.18
N ILE A 234 6.58 18.14 14.87
CA ILE A 234 8.01 18.43 14.71
C ILE A 234 8.77 18.09 15.99
N ALA A 235 8.30 18.57 17.14
CA ALA A 235 8.94 18.31 18.43
C ALA A 235 9.05 16.81 18.73
N GLU A 236 7.96 16.07 18.54
CA GLU A 236 7.95 14.64 18.86
C GLU A 236 8.77 13.79 17.89
N LEU A 237 8.70 14.06 16.58
CA LEU A 237 9.51 13.33 15.61
C LEU A 237 11.00 13.65 15.77
N THR A 238 11.35 14.91 16.05
CA THR A 238 12.73 15.30 16.37
C THR A 238 13.21 14.60 17.64
N ARG A 239 12.37 14.51 18.68
CA ARG A 239 12.68 13.75 19.91
C ARG A 239 12.92 12.27 19.65
N ARG A 240 12.26 11.69 18.63
CA ARG A 240 12.49 10.31 18.18
C ARG A 240 13.72 10.15 17.27
N GLY A 241 14.42 11.24 16.96
CA GLY A 241 15.68 11.24 16.22
C GLY A 241 15.56 11.50 14.72
N TYR A 242 14.39 11.92 14.24
CA TYR A 242 14.19 12.26 12.82
C TYR A 242 14.55 13.73 12.54
N ALA A 243 15.24 13.99 11.44
CA ALA A 243 15.41 15.33 10.89
C ALA A 243 14.11 15.78 10.23
N VAL A 244 13.42 16.76 10.82
CA VAL A 244 12.12 17.24 10.34
C VAL A 244 12.26 18.62 9.70
N ALA A 245 11.81 18.78 8.47
CA ALA A 245 11.68 20.09 7.85
C ALA A 245 10.22 20.59 7.87
N TYR A 246 10.04 21.90 7.73
CA TYR A 246 8.72 22.53 7.75
C TYR A 246 8.56 23.53 6.61
N VAL A 247 7.49 23.39 5.83
CA VAL A 247 7.13 24.32 4.75
C VAL A 247 5.77 24.91 5.04
N LYS A 248 5.65 26.23 5.14
CA LYS A 248 4.38 26.91 5.32
C LYS A 248 3.97 27.70 4.09
N SER A 249 2.77 27.43 3.58
CA SER A 249 2.19 28.24 2.49
C SER A 249 1.61 29.56 3.02
N THR A 250 1.89 30.67 2.33
CA THR A 250 1.28 31.99 2.57
C THR A 250 0.66 32.55 1.29
N HIS A 251 -0.23 33.54 1.43
CA HIS A 251 -0.73 34.35 0.31
C HIS A 251 -0.03 35.72 0.21
N HIS A 252 0.77 36.07 1.23
CA HIS A 252 1.48 37.34 1.27
C HIS A 252 2.79 37.26 0.48
N ARG A 253 3.04 38.25 -0.38
CA ARG A 253 4.31 38.44 -1.10
C ARG A 253 5.33 39.13 -0.22
N ARG A 254 6.63 38.95 -0.53
CA ARG A 254 7.75 39.59 0.18
C ARG A 254 7.71 39.39 1.69
N CYS A 255 7.33 38.19 2.12
CA CYS A 255 7.35 37.85 3.54
C CYS A 255 8.80 37.80 4.04
N ARG A 256 9.02 38.35 5.24
CA ARG A 256 10.23 38.12 6.01
C ARG A 256 9.89 37.32 7.24
N GLU A 257 10.77 36.40 7.59
CA GLU A 257 10.66 35.68 8.85
C GLU A 257 10.84 36.66 10.02
N LYS A 258 10.07 36.43 11.08
CA LYS A 258 10.05 37.28 12.27
C LYS A 258 9.93 36.37 13.49
N ILE A 259 10.48 36.80 14.62
CA ILE A 259 10.29 36.12 15.90
C ILE A 259 8.79 35.99 16.18
N GLY A 260 8.37 34.79 16.60
CA GLY A 260 6.97 34.42 16.82
C GLY A 260 6.20 34.03 15.57
N SER A 261 6.81 34.05 14.37
CA SER A 261 6.19 33.50 13.16
C SER A 261 6.00 31.99 13.29
N ASP A 262 5.17 31.43 12.41
CA ASP A 262 4.95 30.00 12.39
C ASP A 262 6.21 29.21 12.01
N THR A 263 7.08 29.78 11.16
CA THR A 263 8.39 29.20 10.84
C THR A 263 9.35 29.30 12.02
N ASP A 264 9.36 30.40 12.77
CA ASP A 264 10.15 30.53 14.01
C ASP A 264 9.72 29.52 15.08
N ARG A 265 8.39 29.34 15.25
CA ARG A 265 7.85 28.33 16.18
C ARG A 265 8.23 26.90 15.77
N ALA A 266 8.25 26.60 14.47
CA ALA A 266 8.69 25.31 13.96
C ALA A 266 10.19 25.07 14.19
N ALA A 267 11.02 26.09 13.99
CA ALA A 267 12.45 26.02 14.28
C ALA A 267 12.72 25.79 15.78
N GLN A 268 12.01 26.51 16.67
CA GLN A 268 12.09 26.32 18.11
C GLN A 268 11.62 24.93 18.57
N ALA A 269 10.73 24.29 17.80
CA ALA A 269 10.28 22.93 18.05
C ALA A 269 11.30 21.86 17.63
N GLY A 270 12.38 22.25 16.94
CA GLY A 270 13.43 21.33 16.49
C GLY A 270 13.46 21.07 14.99
N ALA A 271 12.71 21.81 14.17
CA ALA A 271 12.82 21.67 12.72
C ALA A 271 14.24 22.02 12.25
N VAL A 272 14.86 21.12 11.48
CA VAL A 272 16.22 21.32 10.93
C VAL A 272 16.25 22.37 9.83
N GLN A 273 15.11 22.59 9.18
CA GLN A 273 14.93 23.59 8.14
C GLN A 273 13.48 24.07 8.11
N THR A 274 13.29 25.37 7.97
CA THR A 274 11.98 26.00 7.84
C THR A 274 11.94 26.87 6.60
N LEU A 275 10.82 26.85 5.89
CA LEU A 275 10.63 27.66 4.69
C LEU A 275 9.20 28.19 4.60
N LEU A 276 9.07 29.43 4.15
CA LEU A 276 7.79 30.03 3.83
C LEU A 276 7.63 30.07 2.30
N CYS A 277 6.59 29.43 1.78
CA CYS A 277 6.26 29.42 0.35
C CYS A 277 5.22 30.50 0.07
N SER A 278 5.66 31.57 -0.58
CA SER A 278 4.87 32.70 -1.06
C SER A 278 4.64 32.61 -2.57
N PRO A 279 3.75 33.45 -3.14
CA PRO A 279 3.61 33.53 -4.59
C PRO A 279 4.89 33.94 -5.34
N ASP A 280 5.89 34.51 -4.64
CA ASP A 280 7.16 34.90 -5.24
C ASP A 280 8.11 33.69 -5.40
N ASP A 281 7.82 32.56 -4.77
CA ASP A 281 8.62 31.33 -4.82
C ASP A 281 8.15 30.35 -5.90
N MET A 282 7.08 30.70 -6.63
CA MET A 282 6.45 29.87 -7.66
C MET A 282 7.03 30.22 -9.04
N ALA A 283 7.36 29.20 -9.84
CA ALA A 283 7.76 29.41 -11.23
C ALA A 283 6.55 29.80 -12.10
N ASP A 284 6.80 30.40 -13.27
CA ASP A 284 5.74 30.77 -14.21
C ASP A 284 4.91 29.54 -14.61
N GLY A 285 3.59 29.61 -14.36
CA GLY A 285 2.66 28.51 -14.64
C GLY A 285 2.67 27.36 -13.63
N GLU A 286 3.53 27.41 -12.60
CA GLU A 286 3.56 26.41 -11.53
C GLU A 286 2.35 26.57 -10.60
N GLY A 287 1.67 25.47 -10.27
CA GLY A 287 0.63 25.48 -9.26
C GLY A 287 1.22 25.51 -7.85
N LYS A 288 0.41 25.92 -6.87
CA LYS A 288 0.88 26.10 -5.48
C LYS A 288 1.25 24.77 -4.81
N GLU A 289 0.55 23.69 -5.16
CA GLU A 289 0.84 22.36 -4.63
C GLU A 289 2.18 21.85 -5.16
N GLU A 290 2.45 22.04 -6.45
CA GLU A 290 3.73 21.70 -7.09
C GLU A 290 4.89 22.48 -6.48
N ALA A 291 4.72 23.79 -6.26
CA ALA A 291 5.74 24.62 -5.62
C ALA A 291 6.06 24.15 -4.20
N LEU A 292 5.04 23.85 -3.39
CA LEU A 292 5.22 23.34 -2.03
C LEU A 292 5.95 22.00 -2.03
N LEU A 293 5.59 21.08 -2.94
CA LEU A 293 6.28 19.80 -3.07
C LEU A 293 7.72 20.00 -3.49
N ARG A 294 7.98 20.80 -4.53
CA ARG A 294 9.34 21.10 -5.03
C ARG A 294 10.23 21.65 -3.93
N LEU A 295 9.74 22.62 -3.16
CA LEU A 295 10.48 23.21 -2.05
C LEU A 295 10.80 22.16 -0.98
N ALA A 296 9.83 21.30 -0.62
CA ALA A 296 10.06 20.21 0.32
C ALA A 296 11.10 19.19 -0.20
N GLN A 297 11.11 18.87 -1.50
CA GLN A 297 12.06 17.91 -2.10
C GLN A 297 13.51 18.40 -2.10
N GLN A 298 13.76 19.69 -1.87
CA GLN A 298 15.10 20.28 -1.84
C GLN A 298 15.69 20.33 -0.42
N MET A 299 14.94 19.89 0.58
CA MET A 299 15.33 19.98 1.99
C MET A 299 16.21 18.80 2.40
N ALA A 300 17.13 19.04 3.33
CA ALA A 300 17.94 17.99 3.94
C ALA A 300 17.25 17.47 5.21
N ALA A 301 16.26 16.60 5.04
CA ALA A 301 15.43 16.08 6.13
C ALA A 301 14.90 14.66 5.82
N ASP A 302 14.55 13.92 6.86
CA ASP A 302 13.92 12.60 6.76
C ASP A 302 12.43 12.72 6.42
N VAL A 303 11.79 13.82 6.83
CA VAL A 303 10.38 14.12 6.56
C VAL A 303 10.14 15.63 6.54
N ALA A 304 9.30 16.10 5.62
CA ALA A 304 8.82 17.47 5.60
C ALA A 304 7.34 17.57 5.98
N ILE A 305 7.04 18.44 6.96
CA ILE A 305 5.68 18.80 7.34
C ILE A 305 5.27 20.04 6.56
N VAL A 306 4.25 19.92 5.71
CA VAL A 306 3.76 21.02 4.88
C VAL A 306 2.47 21.59 5.45
N GLU A 307 2.45 22.84 5.89
CA GLU A 307 1.23 23.49 6.33
C GLU A 307 0.58 24.28 5.18
N SER A 308 -0.63 23.87 4.79
CA SER A 308 -1.39 24.51 3.71
C SER A 308 -2.89 24.38 3.94
N ARG A 309 -3.68 25.38 3.51
CA ARG A 309 -5.14 25.30 3.60
C ARG A 309 -5.71 24.32 2.59
N SER A 310 -5.42 24.49 1.30
CA SER A 310 -6.08 23.73 0.23
C SER A 310 -5.13 23.20 -0.85
N HIS A 311 -3.83 23.43 -0.70
CA HIS A 311 -2.82 23.10 -1.72
C HIS A 311 -1.68 22.25 -1.15
N GLY A 312 -1.92 21.56 -0.02
CA GLY A 312 -0.88 20.71 0.56
C GLY A 312 -0.65 19.49 -0.33
N PRO A 313 0.60 19.17 -0.72
CA PRO A 313 0.86 17.96 -1.48
C PRO A 313 0.42 16.72 -0.71
N PHE A 314 -0.21 15.78 -1.41
CA PHE A 314 -0.65 14.50 -0.84
C PHE A 314 0.54 13.74 -0.20
N PRO A 315 0.41 13.05 0.96
CA PRO A 315 -0.80 12.85 1.76
C PRO A 315 -1.18 14.04 2.63
N VAL A 316 -2.48 14.28 2.79
CA VAL A 316 -3.02 15.31 3.68
C VAL A 316 -3.66 14.69 4.93
N LEU A 317 -3.31 15.25 6.08
CA LEU A 317 -4.00 15.08 7.35
C LEU A 317 -4.88 16.30 7.59
N TYR A 318 -6.17 16.08 7.70
CA TYR A 318 -7.15 17.14 7.89
C TYR A 318 -7.51 17.29 9.36
N ILE A 319 -7.40 18.49 9.90
CA ILE A 319 -7.92 18.83 11.23
C ILE A 319 -9.40 19.13 11.07
N ASP A 320 -10.23 18.34 11.75
CA ASP A 320 -11.66 18.46 11.66
C ASP A 320 -12.15 19.80 12.22
N GLY A 321 -13.22 20.32 11.62
CA GLY A 321 -13.73 21.66 11.90
C GLY A 321 -15.17 21.82 11.43
N PRO A 322 -15.81 22.96 11.73
CA PRO A 322 -17.22 23.19 11.42
C PRO A 322 -17.50 23.36 9.92
N GLU A 323 -16.45 23.61 9.12
CA GLU A 323 -16.53 23.76 7.68
C GLU A 323 -16.03 22.51 6.96
N PRO A 324 -16.56 22.21 5.76
CA PRO A 324 -16.08 21.09 4.96
C PRO A 324 -14.62 21.30 4.53
N PRO A 325 -13.87 20.22 4.27
CA PRO A 325 -12.48 20.33 3.82
C PRO A 325 -12.39 21.17 2.54
N PRO A 326 -11.44 22.11 2.45
CA PRO A 326 -11.30 23.00 1.30
C PRO A 326 -10.58 22.32 0.11
N MET A 327 -10.59 20.98 0.05
CA MET A 327 -9.89 20.17 -0.94
C MET A 327 -10.65 18.88 -1.25
N ARG A 328 -10.17 18.15 -2.26
CA ARG A 328 -10.76 16.86 -2.63
C ARG A 328 -10.59 15.84 -1.49
N PRO A 329 -11.66 15.14 -1.08
CA PRO A 329 -11.55 14.15 0.00
C PRO A 329 -10.60 12.98 -0.30
N ASP A 330 -10.32 12.71 -1.59
CA ASP A 330 -9.36 11.68 -2.01
C ASP A 330 -7.91 12.02 -1.63
N HIS A 331 -7.61 13.30 -1.37
CA HIS A 331 -6.27 13.73 -0.92
C HIS A 331 -6.10 13.58 0.61
N ILE A 332 -7.20 13.34 1.34
CA ILE A 332 -7.19 13.23 2.80
C ILE A 332 -7.04 11.76 3.20
N THR A 333 -5.94 11.45 3.86
CA THR A 333 -5.60 10.10 4.34
C THR A 333 -6.10 9.86 5.76
N ALA A 334 -6.02 10.89 6.62
CA ALA A 334 -6.62 10.86 7.95
C ALA A 334 -7.25 12.19 8.35
N VAL A 335 -8.21 12.09 9.27
CA VAL A 335 -8.90 13.20 9.91
C VAL A 335 -8.52 13.21 11.40
N ILE A 336 -7.97 14.31 11.88
CA ILE A 336 -7.70 14.56 13.30
C ILE A 336 -8.97 15.14 13.91
N GLY A 337 -9.70 14.31 14.64
CA GLY A 337 -11.06 14.59 15.09
C GLY A 337 -11.85 13.31 15.34
N TYR A 338 -13.17 13.43 15.31
CA TYR A 338 -14.09 12.32 15.53
C TYR A 338 -15.00 12.15 14.33
N GLY A 339 -15.29 10.91 13.97
CA GLY A 339 -16.24 10.61 12.91
C GLY A 339 -16.34 9.12 12.65
N SER A 340 -17.20 8.77 11.68
CA SER A 340 -17.60 7.40 11.41
C SER A 340 -17.57 7.03 9.93
N ASP A 341 -17.14 7.94 9.04
CA ASP A 341 -17.01 7.62 7.62
C ASP A 341 -15.86 6.62 7.40
N PRO A 342 -16.14 5.39 6.93
CA PRO A 342 -15.12 4.35 6.76
C PRO A 342 -14.07 4.70 5.67
N SER A 343 -14.28 5.78 4.92
CA SER A 343 -13.38 6.26 3.88
C SER A 343 -12.15 6.99 4.43
N PHE A 344 -12.14 7.30 5.72
CA PHE A 344 -11.04 8.00 6.39
C PHE A 344 -10.59 7.26 7.64
N ARG A 345 -9.32 7.45 7.98
CA ARG A 345 -8.80 7.13 9.30
C ARG A 345 -9.06 8.31 10.23
N TYR A 346 -9.74 8.08 11.36
CA TYR A 346 -9.91 9.10 12.39
C TYR A 346 -8.89 8.94 13.49
N ILE A 347 -8.24 10.04 13.88
CA ILE A 347 -7.29 10.09 14.99
C ILE A 347 -7.84 11.10 15.99
N ALA A 348 -8.32 10.58 17.13
CA ALA A 348 -8.85 11.42 18.19
C ALA A 348 -7.73 12.33 18.76
N PRO A 349 -8.00 13.61 19.04
CA PRO A 349 -7.01 14.51 19.64
C PRO A 349 -6.42 13.99 20.96
N ALA A 350 -7.19 13.21 21.73
CA ALA A 350 -6.74 12.57 22.97
C ALA A 350 -5.69 11.46 22.74
N HIS A 351 -5.59 10.92 21.52
CA HIS A 351 -4.67 9.85 21.14
C HIS A 351 -3.63 10.35 20.14
N ILE A 352 -3.09 11.55 20.37
CA ILE A 352 -2.15 12.21 19.46
C ILE A 352 -0.89 11.37 19.19
N ASP A 353 -0.50 10.47 20.09
CA ASP A 353 0.62 9.55 19.86
C ASP A 353 0.43 8.62 18.66
N SER A 354 -0.83 8.30 18.35
CA SER A 354 -1.20 7.52 17.17
C SER A 354 -0.94 8.30 15.88
N LEU A 355 -1.01 9.63 15.93
CA LEU A 355 -0.70 10.49 14.79
C LEU A 355 0.79 10.40 14.43
N TYR A 356 1.69 10.48 15.40
CA TYR A 356 3.13 10.45 15.12
C TYR A 356 3.54 9.12 14.51
N SER A 357 3.01 8.01 15.05
CA SER A 357 3.25 6.67 14.53
C SER A 357 2.66 6.50 13.12
N TYR A 358 1.50 7.09 12.86
CA TYR A 358 0.88 7.09 11.54
C TYR A 358 1.67 7.91 10.51
N ILE A 359 2.19 9.09 10.88
CA ILE A 359 3.07 9.88 10.02
C ILE A 359 4.29 9.06 9.63
N LEU A 360 4.98 8.44 10.60
CA LEU A 360 6.13 7.58 10.33
C LEU A 360 5.77 6.39 9.45
N TYR A 361 4.62 5.75 9.68
CA TYR A 361 4.12 4.70 8.81
C TYR A 361 3.92 5.19 7.36
N LEU A 362 3.39 6.40 7.14
CA LEU A 362 3.23 6.94 5.78
C LEU A 362 4.56 7.36 5.11
N THR A 363 5.60 7.66 5.89
CA THR A 363 6.85 8.25 5.38
C THR A 363 8.04 7.30 5.37
N THR A 364 7.99 6.20 6.12
CA THR A 364 9.11 5.26 6.29
C THR A 364 8.82 3.85 5.79
N SER A 365 7.55 3.51 5.51
CA SER A 365 7.14 2.15 5.11
C SER A 365 7.58 1.77 3.71
#